data_AF-A0A7S2I8P5-F1
#
_entry.id   AF-A0A7S2I8P5-F1
#
_cell.length_a   1.000
_cell.length_b   1.000
_cell.length_c   1.000
_cell.angle_alpha   90.00
_cell.angle_beta   90.00
_cell.angle_gamma   90.00
#
_symmetry.space_group_name_H-M   'P 1'
#
loop_
_entity.id
_entity.type
_entity.pdbx_description
1 polymer ?
#
loop_
_entity_poly.entity_id
_entity_poly.type
_entity_poly.pdbx_seq_one_letter_code
_entity_poly.pdbx_strand_id
1 'polypeptide(L)'
;FDSWNDILWDKIDTEALVQRVRELQSQVKAMPKGVKGWPLYRWLTDEVKNMATVLPLVNDLHGETMRDRHWTSLMTVTKKTFEKGPEFCFKNLLDLQLHEFAEDVSE
;
A
#
# COMPACT_ATOMS: atom_id res chain seq x y z
N PHE A 1 4.02 6.59 -8.49
CA PHE A 1 2.84 6.02 -7.81
C PHE A 1 1.67 7.00 -7.74
N ASP A 2 1.87 8.29 -8.05
CA ASP A 2 0.82 9.31 -7.93
C ASP A 2 -0.45 9.05 -8.73
N SER A 3 -0.35 8.36 -9.86
CA SER A 3 -1.52 7.94 -10.65
C SER A 3 -2.48 7.02 -9.89
N TRP A 4 -2.04 6.41 -8.79
CA TRP A 4 -2.88 5.54 -7.96
C TRP A 4 -3.58 6.31 -6.85
N ASN A 5 -3.07 7.46 -6.45
CA ASN A 5 -3.57 8.24 -5.32
C ASN A 5 -5.06 8.60 -5.47
N ASP A 6 -5.49 8.86 -6.70
CA ASP A 6 -6.86 9.28 -7.03
C ASP A 6 -7.82 8.11 -7.28
N ILE A 7 -7.34 6.87 -7.21
CA ILE A 7 -8.19 5.69 -7.37
C ILE A 7 -9.08 5.57 -6.12
N LEU A 8 -10.39 5.72 -6.31
CA LEU A 8 -11.39 5.53 -5.27
C LEU A 8 -11.37 4.10 -4.74
N TRP A 9 -11.65 3.94 -3.45
CA TRP A 9 -11.63 2.64 -2.75
C TRP A 9 -12.41 1.54 -3.47
N ASP A 10 -13.63 1.85 -3.91
CA ASP A 10 -14.51 0.93 -4.65
C ASP A 10 -13.97 0.52 -6.04
N LYS A 11 -13.00 1.28 -6.57
CA LYS A 11 -12.37 1.07 -7.88
C LYS A 11 -10.94 0.55 -7.77
N ILE A 12 -10.45 0.27 -6.56
CA ILE A 12 -9.12 -0.29 -6.38
C ILE A 12 -9.15 -1.76 -6.81
N ASP A 13 -8.44 -2.05 -7.90
CA ASP A 13 -8.12 -3.42 -8.30
C ASP A 13 -6.83 -3.85 -7.59
N THR A 14 -6.98 -4.46 -6.41
CA THR A 14 -5.87 -4.88 -5.57
C THR A 14 -5.00 -5.94 -6.21
N GLU A 15 -5.58 -6.88 -6.97
CA GLU A 15 -4.83 -7.91 -7.68
C GLU A 15 -3.95 -7.32 -8.79
N ALA A 16 -4.51 -6.42 -9.61
CA ALA A 16 -3.75 -5.73 -10.65
C ALA A 16 -2.61 -4.88 -10.07
N LEU A 17 -2.86 -4.18 -8.95
CA LEU A 17 -1.84 -3.38 -8.28
C LEU A 17 -0.73 -4.26 -7.69
N VAL A 18 -1.07 -5.38 -7.05
CA VAL A 18 -0.07 -6.34 -6.51
C VAL A 18 0.81 -6.87 -7.63
N GLN A 19 0.21 -7.26 -8.75
CA GLN A 19 0.95 -7.73 -9.92
C GLN A 19 1.87 -6.63 -10.46
N ARG A 20 1.38 -5.39 -10.55
CA ARG A 20 2.18 -4.26 -11.01
C ARG A 20 3.37 -3.95 -10.10
N VAL A 21 3.21 -4.05 -8.79
CA VAL A 21 4.32 -3.86 -7.84
C VAL A 21 5.34 -4.98 -7.95
N ARG A 22 4.92 -6.23 -8.16
CA ARG A 22 5.85 -7.35 -8.42
C ARG A 22 6.70 -7.12 -9.68
N GLU A 23 6.10 -6.60 -10.75
CA GLU A 23 6.82 -6.20 -11.95
C GLU A 23 7.85 -5.10 -11.67
N LEU A 24 7.46 -4.06 -10.93
CA LEU A 24 8.36 -2.97 -10.54
C LEU A 24 9.52 -3.49 -9.67
N GLN A 25 9.27 -4.40 -8.74
CA GLN A 25 10.33 -5.06 -7.97
C GLN A 25 11.34 -5.78 -8.87
N SER A 26 10.85 -6.51 -9.87
CA SER A 26 11.72 -7.20 -10.83
C SER A 26 12.56 -6.21 -11.65
N GLN A 27 11.93 -5.15 -12.16
CA GLN A 27 12.61 -4.10 -12.91
C GLN A 27 13.68 -3.38 -12.08
N VAL A 28 13.38 -3.04 -10.82
CA VAL A 28 14.32 -2.41 -9.90
C VAL A 28 15.51 -3.33 -9.59
N LYS A 29 15.26 -4.64 -9.44
CA LYS A 29 16.34 -5.63 -9.24
C LYS A 29 17.22 -5.82 -10.47
N ALA A 30 16.63 -5.72 -11.67
CA ALA A 30 17.30 -5.85 -12.96
C ALA A 30 18.12 -4.62 -13.36
N MET A 31 17.98 -3.48 -12.66
CA MET A 31 18.76 -2.29 -12.97
C MET A 31 20.29 -2.51 -12.82
N PRO A 32 21.11 -1.81 -13.64
CA PRO A 32 22.56 -1.94 -13.62
C PRO A 32 23.18 -1.71 -12.23
N LYS A 33 24.24 -2.44 -11.89
CA LYS A 33 24.93 -2.30 -10.59
C LYS A 33 25.40 -0.86 -10.32
N GLY A 34 25.73 -0.10 -11.36
CA GLY A 34 26.19 1.29 -11.26
C GLY A 34 25.17 2.28 -10.71
N VAL A 35 23.86 1.99 -10.82
CA VAL A 35 22.81 2.87 -10.26
C VAL A 35 22.41 2.50 -8.83
N LYS A 36 22.84 1.33 -8.33
CA LYS A 36 22.45 0.84 -6.99
C LYS A 36 22.96 1.69 -5.83
N GLY A 37 24.03 2.46 -6.06
CA GLY A 37 24.58 3.40 -5.08
C GLY A 37 23.85 4.74 -5.04
N TRP A 38 22.92 5.00 -5.97
CA TRP A 38 22.27 6.30 -6.04
C TRP A 38 21.19 6.43 -4.97
N PRO A 39 21.08 7.59 -4.29
CA PRO A 39 20.01 7.84 -3.35
C PRO A 39 18.61 7.60 -3.95
N LEU A 40 18.44 7.94 -5.23
CA LEU A 40 17.19 7.72 -5.97
C LEU A 40 16.86 6.23 -6.14
N TYR A 41 17.87 5.37 -6.34
CA TYR A 41 17.66 3.92 -6.43
C TYR A 41 17.19 3.35 -5.09
N ARG A 42 17.82 3.79 -3.98
CA ARG A 42 17.40 3.40 -2.64
C ARG A 42 15.97 3.83 -2.38
N TRP A 43 15.66 5.11 -2.62
CA TRP A 43 14.31 5.65 -2.46
C TRP A 43 13.27 4.86 -3.27
N LEU A 44 13.53 4.60 -4.55
CA LEU A 44 12.62 3.81 -5.39
C LEU A 44 12.47 2.37 -4.88
N THR A 45 13.55 1.74 -4.43
CA THR A 45 13.51 0.38 -3.89
C THR A 45 12.69 0.31 -2.60
N ASP A 46 12.87 1.29 -1.72
CA ASP A 46 12.13 1.38 -0.46
C ASP A 46 10.64 1.66 -0.74
N GLU A 47 10.32 2.56 -1.66
CA GLU A 47 8.94 2.85 -2.06
C GLU A 47 8.23 1.61 -2.63
N VAL A 48 8.90 0.89 -3.53
CA VAL A 48 8.36 -0.35 -4.12
C VAL A 48 8.21 -1.45 -3.06
N LYS A 49 9.13 -1.52 -2.07
CA LYS A 49 9.04 -2.47 -0.96
C LYS A 49 7.86 -2.13 -0.05
N ASN A 50 7.67 -0.86 0.29
CA ASN A 50 6.55 -0.38 1.08
C ASN A 50 5.22 -0.75 0.40
N MET A 51 5.09 -0.49 -0.90
CA MET A 51 3.90 -0.86 -1.66
C MET A 51 3.67 -2.38 -1.70
N ALA A 52 4.73 -3.18 -1.76
CA ALA A 52 4.61 -4.64 -1.74
C ALA A 52 4.13 -5.18 -0.39
N THR A 53 4.34 -4.44 0.71
CA THR A 53 3.81 -4.76 2.03
C THR A 53 2.39 -4.22 2.23
N VAL A 54 2.10 -3.00 1.75
CA VAL A 54 0.78 -2.38 1.91
C VAL A 54 -0.28 -3.04 1.06
N LEU A 55 0.02 -3.40 -0.20
CA LEU A 55 -1.01 -3.90 -1.12
C LEU A 55 -1.69 -5.21 -0.70
N PRO A 56 -0.99 -6.22 -0.16
CA PRO A 56 -1.63 -7.38 0.43
C PRO A 56 -2.60 -7.03 1.57
N LEU A 57 -2.19 -6.11 2.46
CA LEU A 57 -3.07 -5.63 3.53
C LEU A 57 -4.29 -4.93 2.93
N VAL A 58 -4.11 -4.08 1.92
CA VAL A 58 -5.23 -3.44 1.22
C VAL A 58 -6.15 -4.47 0.55
N ASN A 59 -5.61 -5.55 -0.01
CA ASN A 59 -6.38 -6.65 -0.55
C ASN A 59 -7.23 -7.36 0.51
N ASP A 60 -6.65 -7.63 1.67
CA ASP A 60 -7.36 -8.22 2.80
C ASP A 60 -8.44 -7.25 3.33
N LEU A 61 -8.15 -5.95 3.34
CA LEU A 61 -9.08 -4.88 3.70
C LEU A 61 -10.24 -4.74 2.70
N HIS A 62 -10.00 -5.05 1.42
CA HIS A 62 -10.98 -4.99 0.32
C HIS A 62 -11.83 -6.26 0.22
N GLY A 63 -11.43 -7.36 0.86
CA GLY A 63 -12.21 -8.60 0.90
C GLY A 63 -13.56 -8.42 1.61
N GLU A 64 -14.58 -9.15 1.14
CA GLU A 64 -15.96 -9.12 1.68
C GLU A 64 -16.06 -9.49 3.19
N THR A 65 -15.00 -10.01 3.78
CA THR A 65 -14.93 -10.37 5.21
C THR A 65 -14.70 -9.16 6.13
N MET A 66 -14.34 -8.01 5.57
CA MET A 66 -14.05 -6.79 6.32
C MET A 66 -15.31 -6.08 6.81
N ARG A 67 -15.37 -5.89 8.13
CA ARG A 67 -16.48 -5.24 8.83
C ARG A 67 -15.99 -3.98 9.53
N ASP A 68 -16.92 -3.07 9.84
CA ASP A 68 -16.60 -1.78 10.49
C ASP A 68 -15.72 -1.91 11.74
N ARG A 69 -15.90 -2.98 12.52
CA ARG A 69 -15.05 -3.28 13.69
C ARG A 69 -13.56 -3.40 13.35
N HIS A 70 -13.20 -3.98 12.20
CA HIS A 70 -11.80 -4.12 11.78
C HIS A 70 -11.21 -2.77 11.40
N TRP A 71 -12.03 -1.91 10.79
CA TRP A 71 -11.65 -0.53 10.48
C TRP A 71 -11.43 0.29 11.76
N THR A 72 -12.25 0.10 12.79
CA THR A 72 -12.04 0.71 14.11
C THR A 72 -10.77 0.21 14.78
N SER A 73 -10.48 -1.10 14.72
CA SER A 73 -9.21 -1.67 15.22
C SER A 73 -8.03 -1.07 14.47
N LEU A 74 -8.11 -0.96 13.15
CA LEU A 74 -7.04 -0.40 12.32
C LEU A 74 -6.79 1.09 12.64
N MET A 75 -7.83 1.89 12.83
CA MET A 75 -7.68 3.28 13.28
C MET A 75 -7.03 3.39 14.66
N THR A 76 -7.28 2.41 15.53
CA THR A 76 -6.69 2.35 16.87
C THR A 76 -5.20 1.99 16.82
N VAL A 77 -4.84 0.99 15.99
CA VAL A 77 -3.45 0.53 15.80
C VAL A 77 -2.62 1.61 15.10
N THR A 78 -3.11 2.14 13.97
CA THR A 78 -2.41 3.17 13.19
C THR A 78 -2.45 4.55 13.85
N LYS A 79 -3.26 4.72 14.91
CA LYS A 79 -3.53 6.00 15.60
C LYS A 79 -3.99 7.11 14.65
N LYS A 80 -4.60 6.73 13.53
CA LYS A 80 -5.10 7.64 12.50
C LYS A 80 -6.59 7.44 12.35
N THR A 81 -7.34 8.53 12.42
CA THR A 81 -8.78 8.56 12.17
C THR A 81 -9.04 8.93 10.71
N PHE A 82 -9.90 8.17 10.05
CA PHE A 82 -10.37 8.47 8.70
C PHE A 82 -11.84 8.13 8.55
N GLU A 83 -12.54 8.88 7.71
CA GLU A 83 -13.90 8.53 7.29
C GLU A 83 -13.85 7.82 5.93
N LYS A 84 -14.50 6.64 5.88
CA LYS A 84 -14.81 5.98 4.61
C LYS A 84 -15.99 6.68 3.95
N GLY A 85 -15.71 7.87 3.41
CA GLY A 85 -16.62 8.60 2.56
C GLY A 85 -16.53 8.16 1.09
N PRO A 86 -17.40 8.68 0.22
CA PRO A 86 -17.32 8.46 -1.23
C PRO A 86 -16.01 8.98 -1.86
N GLU A 87 -15.29 9.85 -1.16
CA GLU A 87 -13.97 10.36 -1.57
C GLU A 87 -12.80 9.53 -1.01
N PHE A 88 -13.07 8.41 -0.32
CA PHE A 88 -12.01 7.57 0.21
C PHE A 88 -11.23 6.92 -0.94
N CYS A 89 -9.94 7.25 -1.05
CA CYS A 89 -9.08 6.83 -2.16
C CYS A 89 -7.81 6.12 -1.66
N PHE A 90 -7.05 5.55 -2.59
CA PHE A 90 -5.80 4.86 -2.32
C PHE A 90 -4.80 5.73 -1.55
N LYS A 91 -4.75 7.04 -1.82
CA LYS A 91 -3.89 7.97 -1.08
C LYS A 91 -4.15 7.92 0.43
N ASN A 92 -5.41 7.86 0.84
CA ASN A 92 -5.77 7.81 2.25
C ASN A 92 -5.25 6.53 2.91
N LEU A 93 -5.21 5.39 2.18
CA LEU A 93 -4.61 4.15 2.67
C LEU A 93 -3.09 4.24 2.81
N LEU A 94 -2.43 4.90 1.84
CA LEU A 94 -0.99 5.14 1.91
C LEU A 94 -0.65 6.04 3.10
N ASP A 95 -1.47 7.06 3.35
CA ASP A 95 -1.34 7.95 4.50
C ASP A 95 -1.57 7.22 5.82
N LEU A 96 -2.24 6.05 5.85
CA LEU A 96 -2.30 5.19 7.04
C LEU A 96 -0.95 4.53 7.35
N GLN A 97 -0.01 4.54 6.40
CA GLN A 97 1.32 3.93 6.53
C GLN A 97 1.23 2.48 7.02
N LEU A 98 0.34 1.69 6.43
CA LEU A 98 0.11 0.29 6.81
C LEU A 98 1.39 -0.57 6.78
N HIS A 99 2.42 -0.15 6.04
CA HIS A 99 3.74 -0.81 6.03
C HIS A 99 4.49 -0.72 7.36
N GLU A 100 4.22 0.30 8.19
CA GLU A 100 4.81 0.44 9.53
C GLU A 100 4.08 -0.41 10.58
N PHE A 101 2.83 -0.78 10.32
CA PHE A 101 1.96 -1.55 11.23
C PHE A 101 1.59 -2.92 10.66
N ALA A 102 2.34 -3.40 9.65
CA ALA A 102 2.01 -4.62 8.93
C ALA A 102 1.98 -5.87 9.82
N GLU A 103 2.76 -5.87 10.92
CA GLU A 103 2.73 -6.93 11.92
C GLU A 103 1.48 -6.85 12.81
N ASP A 104 1.04 -5.65 13.21
CA ASP A 104 -0.13 -5.45 14.08
C ASP A 104 -1.49 -5.60 13.34
N VAL A 105 -1.50 -5.44 12.02
CA VAL A 105 -2.71 -5.56 11.17
C VAL A 105 -2.92 -6.99 10.67
N SER A 106 -1.90 -7.84 10.73
CA SER A 106 -1.96 -9.24 10.29
C SER A 106 -2.46 -10.22 11.36
N GLU A 107 -2.79 -9.75 12.58
CA GLU A 107 -3.31 -10.55 13.71
C GLU A 107 -4.84 -10.41 13.88
#